data_AF-A0A423PIU8-F1
#
_entry.id   AF-A0A423PIU8-F1
#
_cell.length_a   1.000
_cell.length_b   1.000
_cell.length_c   1.000
_cell.angle_alpha   90.00
_cell.angle_beta   90.00
_cell.angle_gamma   90.00
#
_symmetry.space_group_name_H-M   'P 1'
#
loop_
_entity.id
_entity.type
_entity.pdbx_description
1 polymer ?
#
loop_
_entity_poly.entity_id
_entity_poly.type
_entity_poly.pdbx_seq_one_letter_code
_entity_poly.pdbx_strand_id
1 'polypeptide(L)'
;MNHHRAPSSTRETGFVLVTSLVFLVVLTLLAVSAINSSTLQERMASNQREKSRALQAANAGLEHAESLLANPVFLRCFWLLKPPTESSTQNCDSSAGMLAVSGVTIAERYTGSGSESDATDFLADSAWTGANAIPHELPQDENSAMDIVFRVEYLPRTSNPPARLMFRITARARGRSPSARAVTQSFYQIDA
;
A
#
# COMPACT_ATOMS: atom_id res chain seq x y z
N MET A 1 -71.30 3.54 68.55
CA MET A 1 -71.43 4.22 67.24
C MET A 1 -70.13 4.04 66.49
N ASN A 2 -70.23 3.44 65.31
CA ASN A 2 -69.14 2.89 64.50
C ASN A 2 -68.43 3.97 63.69
N HIS A 3 -67.11 3.83 63.48
CA HIS A 3 -66.46 4.32 62.25
C HIS A 3 -65.35 3.36 61.82
N HIS A 4 -65.67 2.43 60.91
CA HIS A 4 -64.69 1.75 60.07
C HIS A 4 -64.39 2.67 58.89
N ARG A 5 -63.15 3.14 58.79
CA ARG A 5 -62.66 3.94 57.66
C ARG A 5 -62.26 2.97 56.55
N ALA A 6 -63.03 2.92 55.47
CA ALA A 6 -62.68 2.13 54.29
C ALA A 6 -61.49 2.79 53.55
N PRO A 7 -60.51 2.02 53.06
CA PRO A 7 -59.43 2.55 52.24
C PRO A 7 -59.97 2.97 50.87
N SER A 8 -59.72 4.22 50.48
CA SER A 8 -60.00 4.72 49.13
C SER A 8 -59.07 4.02 48.13
N SER A 9 -59.64 3.11 47.35
CA SER A 9 -59.01 2.50 46.18
C SER A 9 -58.82 3.58 45.11
N THR A 10 -57.64 4.20 45.10
CA THR A 10 -57.19 5.03 43.98
C THR A 10 -57.06 4.11 42.78
N ARG A 11 -57.95 4.29 41.78
CA ARG A 11 -57.88 3.56 40.51
C ARG A 11 -56.62 4.00 39.77
N GLU A 12 -55.57 3.19 39.82
CA GLU A 12 -54.40 3.36 38.97
C GLU A 12 -54.82 3.19 37.51
N THR A 13 -54.86 4.30 36.78
CA THR A 13 -55.07 4.30 35.33
C THR A 13 -53.80 3.80 34.66
N GLY A 14 -53.90 2.73 33.87
CA GLY A 14 -52.81 1.98 33.22
C GLY A 14 -52.01 2.75 32.16
N PHE A 15 -51.37 3.86 32.56
CA PHE A 15 -50.50 4.69 31.72
C PHE A 15 -49.01 4.31 31.86
N VAL A 16 -48.65 3.57 32.92
CA VAL A 16 -47.28 3.11 33.19
C VAL A 16 -46.75 2.22 32.06
N LEU A 17 -47.58 1.33 31.49
CA LEU A 17 -47.16 0.45 30.40
C LEU A 17 -46.79 1.23 29.13
N VAL A 18 -47.54 2.29 28.82
CA VAL A 18 -47.31 3.12 27.62
C VAL A 18 -46.02 3.91 27.77
N THR A 19 -45.81 4.55 28.92
CA THR A 19 -44.59 5.33 29.17
C THR A 19 -43.35 4.44 29.19
N SER A 20 -43.41 3.28 29.85
CA SER A 20 -42.30 2.31 29.84
C SER A 20 -41.98 1.76 28.45
N LEU A 21 -42.98 1.52 27.61
CA LEU A 21 -42.76 1.14 26.20
C LEU A 21 -42.08 2.26 25.41
N VAL A 22 -42.53 3.51 25.57
CA VAL A 22 -41.90 4.68 24.91
C VAL A 22 -40.44 4.83 25.35
N PHE A 23 -40.16 4.76 26.65
CA PHE A 23 -38.78 4.81 27.15
C PHE A 23 -37.92 3.65 26.62
N LEU A 24 -38.45 2.44 26.57
CA LEU A 24 -37.74 1.28 26.02
C LEU A 24 -37.38 1.48 24.55
N VAL A 25 -38.32 2.01 23.74
CA VAL A 25 -38.06 2.34 22.33
C VAL A 25 -36.99 3.41 22.20
N VAL A 26 -37.08 4.49 22.98
CA VAL A 26 -36.08 5.58 22.96
C VAL A 26 -34.69 5.04 23.31
N LEU A 27 -34.57 4.25 24.38
CA LEU A 27 -33.29 3.64 24.77
C LEU A 27 -32.74 2.71 23.68
N THR A 28 -33.62 1.94 23.03
CA THR A 28 -33.23 1.04 21.93
C THR A 28 -32.68 1.85 20.75
N LEU A 29 -33.33 2.95 20.37
CA LEU A 29 -32.86 3.81 19.27
C LEU A 29 -31.51 4.46 19.59
N LEU A 30 -31.30 4.89 20.84
CA LEU A 30 -30.00 5.43 21.28
C LEU A 30 -28.91 4.36 21.23
N ALA A 31 -29.20 3.14 21.69
CA ALA A 31 -28.27 2.03 21.65
C ALA A 31 -27.89 1.67 20.20
N VAL A 32 -28.86 1.57 19.29
CA VAL A 32 -28.62 1.29 17.86
C VAL A 32 -27.79 2.40 17.21
N SER A 33 -28.08 3.67 17.51
CA SER A 33 -27.31 4.81 16.99
C SER A 33 -25.84 4.78 17.43
N ALA A 34 -25.58 4.45 18.70
CA ALA A 34 -24.24 4.30 19.24
C ALA A 34 -23.48 3.13 18.57
N ILE A 35 -24.13 1.98 18.41
CA ILE A 35 -23.54 0.80 17.73
C ILE A 35 -23.17 1.14 16.29
N ASN A 36 -24.09 1.77 15.53
CA ASN A 36 -23.84 2.15 14.14
C ASN A 36 -22.61 3.07 14.01
N SER A 37 -22.46 4.02 14.92
CA SER A 37 -21.30 4.94 14.96
C SER A 37 -20.00 4.18 15.25
N SER A 38 -20.03 3.25 16.21
CA SER A 38 -18.88 2.40 16.54
C SER A 38 -18.46 1.52 15.36
N THR A 39 -19.41 0.92 14.64
CA THR A 39 -19.12 0.09 13.47
C THR A 39 -18.47 0.90 12.34
N LEU A 40 -18.89 2.15 12.11
CA LEU A 40 -18.25 3.02 11.12
C LEU A 40 -16.82 3.37 11.52
N GLN A 41 -16.59 3.70 12.78
CA GLN A 41 -15.25 4.00 13.31
C GLN A 41 -14.31 2.80 13.18
N GLU A 42 -14.80 1.59 13.47
CA GLU A 42 -14.03 0.36 13.30
C GLU A 42 -13.62 0.12 11.84
N ARG A 43 -14.55 0.32 10.88
CA ARG A 43 -14.24 0.21 9.45
C ARG A 43 -13.22 1.25 8.98
N MET A 44 -13.33 2.50 9.45
CA MET A 44 -12.36 3.55 9.15
C MET A 44 -10.98 3.24 9.74
N ALA A 45 -10.92 2.79 11.00
CA ALA A 45 -9.68 2.39 11.67
C ALA A 45 -9.02 1.20 10.96
N SER A 46 -9.82 0.21 10.54
CA SER A 46 -9.34 -0.93 9.76
C SER A 46 -8.74 -0.49 8.41
N ASN A 47 -9.45 0.33 7.65
CA ASN A 47 -8.96 0.87 6.37
C ASN A 47 -7.69 1.71 6.55
N GLN A 48 -7.61 2.53 7.60
CA GLN A 48 -6.43 3.33 7.90
C GLN A 48 -5.23 2.45 8.26
N ARG A 49 -5.46 1.40 9.05
CA ARG A 49 -4.42 0.41 9.40
C ARG A 49 -3.92 -0.34 8.17
N GLU A 50 -4.81 -0.73 7.26
CA GLU A 50 -4.44 -1.44 6.02
C GLU A 50 -3.60 -0.54 5.11
N LYS A 51 -3.97 0.74 4.95
CA LYS A 51 -3.17 1.73 4.20
C LYS A 51 -1.80 1.96 4.81
N SER A 52 -1.72 2.08 6.13
CA SER A 52 -0.43 2.23 6.83
C SER A 52 0.47 1.01 6.62
N ARG A 53 -0.11 -0.20 6.62
CA ARG A 53 0.63 -1.43 6.33
C ARG A 53 1.12 -1.48 4.88
N ALA A 54 0.27 -1.10 3.92
CA ALA A 54 0.67 -0.99 2.53
C ALA A 54 1.85 -0.01 2.37
N LEU A 55 1.82 1.14 3.05
CA LEU A 55 2.94 2.09 2.99
C LEU A 55 4.25 1.50 3.53
N GLN A 56 4.20 0.82 4.68
CA GLN A 56 5.37 0.15 5.26
C GLN A 56 5.91 -0.93 4.31
N ALA A 57 5.02 -1.72 3.71
CA ALA A 57 5.38 -2.76 2.76
C ALA A 57 5.99 -2.19 1.46
N ALA A 58 5.46 -1.08 0.95
CA ALA A 58 6.01 -0.41 -0.23
C ALA A 58 7.42 0.14 0.07
N ASN A 59 7.63 0.74 1.24
CA ASN A 59 8.96 1.20 1.67
C ASN A 59 9.95 0.04 1.82
N ALA A 60 9.52 -1.11 2.33
CA ALA A 60 10.39 -2.29 2.43
C ALA A 60 10.79 -2.83 1.04
N GLY A 61 9.86 -2.85 0.07
CA GLY A 61 10.18 -3.20 -1.31
C GLY A 61 11.15 -2.20 -1.97
N LEU A 62 11.01 -0.91 -1.65
CA LEU A 62 11.91 0.14 -2.10
C LEU A 62 13.32 -0.02 -1.51
N GLU A 63 13.42 -0.22 -0.19
CA GLU A 63 14.68 -0.46 0.50
C GLU A 63 15.38 -1.72 -0.03
N HIS A 64 14.61 -2.78 -0.32
CA HIS A 64 15.15 -3.98 -0.94
C HIS A 64 15.76 -3.66 -2.32
N ALA A 65 15.05 -2.93 -3.17
CA ALA A 65 15.56 -2.53 -4.49
C ALA A 65 16.83 -1.68 -4.40
N GLU A 66 16.91 -0.75 -3.44
CA GLU A 66 18.13 0.02 -3.17
C GLU A 66 19.28 -0.88 -2.72
N SER A 67 19.02 -1.87 -1.85
CA SER A 67 20.03 -2.84 -1.41
C SER A 67 20.59 -3.67 -2.57
N LEU A 68 19.73 -4.00 -3.55
CA LEU A 68 20.16 -4.68 -4.76
C LEU A 68 21.06 -3.75 -5.56
N LEU A 69 20.67 -2.50 -5.81
CA LEU A 69 21.51 -1.54 -6.54
C LEU A 69 22.83 -1.19 -5.83
N ALA A 70 22.87 -1.27 -4.50
CA ALA A 70 24.08 -1.07 -3.70
C ALA A 70 25.05 -2.26 -3.75
N ASN A 71 24.65 -3.40 -4.31
CA ASN A 71 25.49 -4.59 -4.34
C ASN A 71 26.73 -4.35 -5.24
N PRO A 72 27.95 -4.58 -4.71
CA PRO A 72 29.21 -4.28 -5.41
C PRO A 72 29.42 -5.10 -6.69
N VAL A 73 28.66 -6.19 -6.89
CA VAL A 73 28.67 -6.95 -8.15
C VAL A 73 28.14 -6.09 -9.31
N PHE A 74 27.17 -5.20 -9.09
CA PHE A 74 26.65 -4.30 -10.13
C PHE A 74 27.63 -3.19 -10.49
N LEU A 75 28.34 -2.65 -9.50
CA LEU A 75 29.33 -1.59 -9.69
C LEU A 75 30.50 -2.03 -10.59
N ARG A 76 30.73 -3.34 -10.72
CA ARG A 76 31.78 -3.90 -11.60
C ARG A 76 31.40 -3.93 -13.08
N CYS A 77 30.12 -3.83 -13.40
CA CYS A 77 29.65 -3.78 -14.76
C CYS A 77 28.63 -2.66 -14.94
N PHE A 78 29.16 -1.44 -14.99
CA PHE A 78 28.41 -0.22 -15.26
C PHE A 78 27.49 -0.31 -16.51
N TRP A 79 27.94 -1.00 -17.56
CA TRP A 79 27.19 -1.15 -18.82
C TRP A 79 25.90 -1.97 -18.69
N LEU A 80 25.77 -2.79 -17.64
CA LEU A 80 24.55 -3.55 -17.35
C LEU A 80 23.46 -2.72 -16.65
N LEU A 81 23.77 -1.50 -16.20
CA LEU A 81 22.80 -0.63 -15.54
C LEU A 81 22.00 0.25 -16.52
N LYS A 82 22.21 0.09 -17.83
CA LYS A 82 21.41 0.76 -18.86
C LYS A 82 20.34 -0.18 -19.42
N PRO A 83 19.17 0.35 -19.83
CA PRO A 83 18.14 -0.44 -20.48
C PRO A 83 18.64 -1.00 -21.83
N PRO A 84 18.17 -2.19 -22.26
CA PRO A 84 18.72 -2.97 -23.37
C PRO A 84 18.53 -2.36 -24.78
N THR A 85 17.95 -1.17 -24.88
CA THR A 85 17.67 -0.42 -26.11
C THR A 85 18.86 0.40 -26.61
N GLU A 86 19.86 0.66 -25.78
CA GLU A 86 21.17 1.14 -26.25
C GLU A 86 22.03 -0.08 -26.58
N SER A 87 22.37 -0.28 -27.86
CA SER A 87 23.20 -1.38 -28.33
C SER A 87 24.63 -1.28 -27.76
N SER A 88 24.84 -1.73 -26.53
CA SER A 88 26.17 -1.87 -25.95
C SER A 88 26.66 -3.29 -26.19
N THR A 89 27.48 -3.49 -27.22
CA THR A 89 28.25 -4.72 -27.47
C THR A 89 29.35 -4.97 -26.44
N GLN A 90 29.29 -4.39 -25.24
CA GLN A 90 30.31 -4.56 -24.21
C GLN A 90 29.83 -5.59 -23.19
N ASN A 91 30.18 -6.82 -23.54
CA ASN A 91 29.96 -8.02 -22.78
C ASN A 91 30.74 -7.92 -21.46
N CYS A 92 30.03 -7.74 -20.35
CA CYS A 92 30.60 -8.04 -19.06
C CYS A 92 30.58 -9.55 -18.89
N ASP A 93 31.53 -10.22 -19.54
CA ASP A 93 31.61 -11.67 -19.56
C ASP A 93 31.53 -12.21 -18.11
N SER A 94 30.60 -13.15 -17.92
CA SER A 94 30.10 -13.77 -16.68
C SER A 94 29.08 -13.00 -15.81
N SER A 95 28.79 -11.72 -16.05
CA SER A 95 27.93 -10.90 -15.16
C SER A 95 26.62 -10.40 -15.76
N ALA A 96 26.42 -10.46 -17.08
CA ALA A 96 25.09 -10.28 -17.69
C ALA A 96 24.09 -11.35 -17.21
N GLY A 97 24.59 -12.55 -16.89
CA GLY A 97 23.83 -13.57 -16.17
C GLY A 97 23.57 -13.24 -14.70
N MET A 98 24.36 -12.36 -14.06
CA MET A 98 24.24 -12.06 -12.63
C MET A 98 23.13 -11.06 -12.27
N LEU A 99 22.71 -10.17 -13.18
CA LEU A 99 21.49 -9.37 -13.00
C LEU A 99 20.23 -10.24 -13.04
N ALA A 100 20.18 -11.18 -13.98
CA ALA A 100 19.14 -12.21 -14.01
C ALA A 100 19.17 -13.12 -12.77
N VAL A 101 20.36 -13.38 -12.18
CA VAL A 101 20.51 -14.14 -10.92
C VAL A 101 20.11 -13.31 -9.69
N SER A 102 20.21 -11.98 -9.75
CA SER A 102 19.84 -11.09 -8.64
C SER A 102 18.37 -10.69 -8.65
N GLY A 103 17.60 -11.12 -9.66
CA GLY A 103 16.17 -10.85 -9.79
C GLY A 103 15.81 -9.41 -10.17
N VAL A 104 16.77 -8.59 -10.62
CA VAL A 104 16.54 -7.18 -10.99
C VAL A 104 16.60 -6.98 -12.49
N THR A 105 15.55 -6.35 -13.03
CA THR A 105 15.50 -5.83 -14.40
C THR A 105 15.48 -4.31 -14.36
N ILE A 106 16.40 -3.66 -15.06
CA ILE A 106 16.43 -2.20 -15.22
C ILE A 106 15.59 -1.84 -16.44
N ALA A 107 14.57 -1.01 -16.24
CA ALA A 107 13.68 -0.54 -17.28
C ALA A 107 14.10 0.85 -17.79
N GLU A 108 13.66 1.19 -19.01
CA GLU A 108 13.54 2.59 -19.41
C GLU A 108 12.52 3.32 -18.53
N ARG A 109 12.52 4.65 -18.61
CA ARG A 109 11.49 5.48 -17.99
C ARG A 109 10.10 5.05 -18.48
N TYR A 110 9.26 4.61 -17.56
CA TYR A 110 7.84 4.39 -17.77
C TYR A 110 7.19 5.74 -18.14
N THR A 111 6.39 5.75 -19.21
CA THR A 111 5.71 6.96 -19.69
C THR A 111 4.19 6.90 -19.53
N GLY A 112 3.65 5.81 -18.95
CA GLY A 112 2.21 5.65 -18.78
C GLY A 112 1.45 5.74 -20.11
N SER A 113 0.23 6.31 -20.08
CA SER A 113 -0.56 6.58 -21.30
C SER A 113 -0.21 7.92 -21.97
N GLY A 114 0.75 8.67 -21.42
CA GLY A 114 1.17 10.00 -21.89
C GLY A 114 2.66 10.08 -22.24
N SER A 115 3.16 11.30 -22.39
CA SER A 115 4.59 11.59 -22.63
C SER A 115 5.42 11.66 -21.34
N GLU A 116 4.75 11.75 -20.18
CA GLU A 116 5.36 11.77 -18.85
C GLU A 116 4.56 10.86 -17.92
N SER A 117 5.25 10.07 -17.09
CA SER A 117 4.61 9.29 -16.02
C SER A 117 4.09 10.22 -14.94
N ASP A 118 2.80 10.14 -14.66
CA ASP A 118 2.18 10.83 -13.54
C ASP A 118 2.09 9.90 -12.31
N ALA A 119 1.93 10.46 -11.10
CA ALA A 119 1.86 9.67 -9.88
C ALA A 119 0.68 8.66 -9.89
N THR A 120 -0.39 9.00 -10.61
CA THR A 120 -1.58 8.16 -10.78
C THR A 120 -1.34 6.94 -11.66
N ASP A 121 -0.37 6.97 -12.58
CA ASP A 121 -0.10 5.84 -13.46
C ASP A 121 0.43 4.64 -12.65
N PHE A 122 1.23 4.91 -11.61
CA PHE A 122 1.74 3.89 -10.71
C PHE A 122 0.68 3.32 -9.75
N LEU A 123 -0.51 3.93 -9.67
CA LEU A 123 -1.65 3.34 -8.96
C LEU A 123 -2.39 2.30 -9.82
N ALA A 124 -2.28 2.37 -11.14
CA ALA A 124 -2.94 1.43 -12.03
C ALA A 124 -2.23 0.06 -12.03
N ASP A 125 -3.00 -1.03 -12.15
CA ASP A 125 -2.43 -2.38 -12.21
C ASP A 125 -1.57 -2.61 -13.46
N SER A 126 -1.85 -1.88 -14.55
CA SER A 126 -1.10 -1.94 -15.81
C SER A 126 0.38 -1.56 -15.68
N ALA A 127 0.73 -0.66 -14.75
CA ALA A 127 2.11 -0.25 -14.50
C ALA A 127 2.99 -1.38 -13.92
N TRP A 128 2.36 -2.43 -13.39
CA TRP A 128 3.01 -3.50 -12.61
C TRP A 128 2.87 -4.86 -13.29
N THR A 129 3.19 -4.90 -14.58
CA THR A 129 3.13 -6.10 -15.40
C THR A 129 4.46 -6.33 -16.14
N GLY A 130 4.72 -7.59 -16.50
CA GLY A 130 5.90 -7.99 -17.26
C GLY A 130 7.20 -8.02 -16.44
N ALA A 131 8.33 -8.17 -17.13
CA ALA A 131 9.65 -8.36 -16.51
C ALA A 131 10.17 -7.16 -15.68
N ASN A 132 9.59 -5.99 -15.88
CA ASN A 132 9.98 -4.76 -15.20
C ASN A 132 9.23 -4.52 -13.88
N ALA A 133 8.26 -5.39 -13.54
CA ALA A 133 7.55 -5.38 -12.27
C ALA A 133 8.04 -6.56 -11.43
N ILE A 134 8.95 -6.27 -10.50
CA ILE A 134 9.67 -7.28 -9.74
C ILE A 134 8.93 -7.49 -8.41
N PRO A 135 8.45 -8.71 -8.12
CA PRO A 135 7.78 -8.99 -6.86
C PRO A 135 8.78 -9.01 -5.70
N HIS A 136 8.32 -8.62 -4.52
CA HIS A 136 9.06 -8.75 -3.27
C HIS A 136 8.17 -9.38 -2.20
N GLU A 137 8.73 -10.28 -1.40
CA GLU A 137 8.04 -10.91 -0.29
C GLU A 137 8.72 -10.52 1.02
N LEU A 138 7.93 -10.11 2.01
CA LEU A 138 8.46 -9.79 3.33
C LEU A 138 8.79 -11.08 4.10
N PRO A 139 9.93 -11.12 4.83
CA PRO A 139 10.23 -12.21 5.73
C PRO A 139 9.16 -12.28 6.85
N GLN A 140 8.32 -13.31 6.80
CA GLN A 140 7.18 -13.59 7.68
C GLN A 140 5.95 -12.68 7.53
N ASP A 141 4.91 -13.24 6.93
CA ASP A 141 3.71 -13.75 7.62
C ASP A 141 2.84 -14.37 6.51
N GLU A 142 2.60 -15.69 6.51
CA GLU A 142 1.77 -16.39 5.48
C GLU A 142 0.38 -15.75 5.31
N ASN A 143 -0.05 -14.95 6.29
CA ASN A 143 -1.33 -14.24 6.30
C ASN A 143 -1.24 -12.73 5.99
N SER A 144 -0.04 -12.18 5.82
CA SER A 144 0.19 -10.81 5.36
C SER A 144 0.38 -10.81 3.84
N ALA A 145 -0.67 -11.19 3.11
CA ALA A 145 -0.74 -11.15 1.65
C ALA A 145 -0.78 -9.69 1.15
N MET A 146 0.32 -8.97 1.34
CA MET A 146 0.60 -7.71 0.67
C MET A 146 1.27 -8.07 -0.65
N ASP A 147 0.64 -7.69 -1.75
CA ASP A 147 1.26 -7.76 -3.08
C ASP A 147 2.23 -6.58 -3.20
N ILE A 148 3.53 -6.86 -3.08
CA ILE A 148 4.59 -5.86 -3.17
C ILE A 148 5.32 -6.07 -4.48
N VAL A 149 5.42 -4.99 -5.24
CA VAL A 149 6.09 -4.96 -6.53
C VAL A 149 6.92 -3.69 -6.61
N PHE A 150 8.11 -3.79 -7.19
CA PHE A 150 8.97 -2.64 -7.44
C PHE A 150 9.47 -2.64 -8.88
N ARG A 151 9.85 -1.46 -9.34
CA ARG A 151 10.44 -1.21 -10.65
C ARG A 151 11.64 -0.30 -10.46
N VAL A 152 12.70 -0.59 -11.20
CA VAL A 152 13.88 0.26 -11.27
C VAL A 152 13.99 0.83 -12.67
N GLU A 153 14.03 2.14 -12.79
CA GLU A 153 14.08 2.86 -14.05
C GLU A 153 15.37 3.64 -14.16
N TYR A 154 16.09 3.50 -15.27
CA TYR A 154 17.26 4.31 -15.56
C TYR A 154 16.86 5.71 -16.03
N LEU A 155 17.48 6.74 -15.48
CA LEU A 155 17.32 8.13 -15.91
C LEU A 155 18.55 8.54 -16.72
N PRO A 156 18.45 8.58 -18.07
CA PRO A 156 19.59 8.89 -18.91
C PRO A 156 20.07 10.33 -18.67
N ARG A 157 21.40 10.50 -18.63
CA ARG A 157 22.05 11.81 -18.74
C ARG A 157 22.68 11.95 -20.13
N THR A 158 22.73 13.19 -20.61
CA THR A 158 23.24 13.53 -21.94
C THR A 158 24.76 13.44 -22.09
N SER A 159 25.51 13.18 -21.01
CA SER A 159 26.97 12.98 -21.04
C SER A 159 27.32 11.51 -21.22
N ASN A 160 28.18 11.17 -22.20
CA ASN A 160 28.67 9.82 -22.44
C ASN A 160 30.21 9.74 -22.27
N PRO A 161 30.75 8.94 -21.32
CA PRO A 161 30.04 8.19 -20.28
C PRO A 161 29.49 9.12 -19.18
N PRO A 162 28.36 8.79 -18.54
CA PRO A 162 27.85 9.61 -17.45
C PRO A 162 28.70 9.39 -16.19
N ALA A 163 29.18 10.48 -15.58
CA ALA A 163 29.93 10.44 -14.33
C ALA A 163 29.11 9.89 -13.15
N ARG A 164 27.78 9.90 -13.26
CA ARG A 164 26.81 9.46 -12.26
C ARG A 164 25.63 8.78 -12.95
N LEU A 165 25.28 7.59 -12.48
CA LEU A 165 24.03 6.93 -12.84
C LEU A 165 22.94 7.39 -11.89
N MET A 166 21.76 7.67 -12.44
CA MET A 166 20.58 8.00 -11.67
C MET A 166 19.48 6.99 -11.99
N PHE A 167 18.85 6.47 -10.95
CA PHE A 167 17.73 5.57 -11.04
C PHE A 167 16.53 6.18 -10.35
N ARG A 168 15.35 5.93 -10.90
CA ARG A 168 14.08 6.11 -10.21
C ARG A 168 13.59 4.74 -9.79
N ILE A 169 13.42 4.55 -8.49
CA ILE A 169 12.88 3.33 -7.92
C ILE A 169 11.46 3.65 -7.50
N THR A 170 10.51 2.88 -8.01
CA THR A 170 9.11 3.01 -7.63
C THR A 170 8.65 1.68 -7.07
N ALA A 171 8.09 1.68 -5.86
CA ALA A 171 7.54 0.49 -5.22
C ALA A 171 6.06 0.70 -4.90
N ARG A 172 5.25 -0.33 -5.12
CA ARG A 172 3.85 -0.40 -4.75
C ARG A 172 3.66 -1.57 -3.80
N ALA A 173 2.81 -1.36 -2.80
CA ALA A 173 2.18 -2.46 -2.09
C ALA A 173 0.67 -2.36 -2.15
N ARG A 174 0.01 -3.52 -2.21
CA ARG A 174 -1.44 -3.66 -2.20
C ARG A 174 -1.85 -4.65 -1.12
N GLY A 175 -2.73 -4.22 -0.23
CA GLY A 175 -3.36 -5.07 0.78
C GLY A 175 -4.46 -5.97 0.22
N ARG A 176 -5.23 -6.56 1.13
CA ARG A 176 -6.32 -7.49 0.80
C ARG A 176 -7.47 -6.77 0.11
N SER A 177 -7.71 -5.51 0.46
CA SER A 177 -8.62 -4.63 -0.25
C SER A 177 -7.94 -3.93 -1.43
N PRO A 178 -8.58 -3.84 -2.63
CA PRO A 178 -8.11 -3.00 -3.72
C PRO A 178 -7.94 -1.52 -3.35
N SER A 179 -8.59 -1.05 -2.28
CA SER A 179 -8.50 0.34 -1.80
C SER A 179 -7.28 0.60 -0.92
N ALA A 180 -6.63 -0.46 -0.40
CA ALA A 180 -5.45 -0.35 0.44
C ALA A 180 -4.19 -0.47 -0.41
N ARG A 181 -3.87 0.62 -1.12
CA ARG A 181 -2.70 0.71 -1.99
C ARG A 181 -1.81 1.83 -1.50
N ALA A 182 -0.50 1.62 -1.60
CA ALA A 182 0.50 2.65 -1.39
C ALA A 182 1.54 2.56 -2.49
N VAL A 183 2.01 3.71 -2.93
CA VAL A 183 3.11 3.84 -3.89
C VAL A 183 4.14 4.79 -3.28
N THR A 184 5.40 4.42 -3.39
CA THR A 184 6.53 5.17 -2.87
C THR A 184 7.59 5.24 -3.96
N GLN A 185 8.34 6.34 -3.98
CA GLN A 185 9.34 6.58 -5.02
C GLN A 185 10.60 7.18 -4.40
N SER A 186 11.75 6.70 -4.86
CA SER A 186 13.07 7.20 -4.48
C SER A 186 13.92 7.44 -5.74
N PHE A 187 14.88 8.34 -5.61
CA PHE A 187 15.91 8.55 -6.62
C PHE A 187 17.24 8.09 -6.04
N TYR A 188 17.84 7.09 -6.70
CA TYR A 188 19.09 6.49 -6.26
C TYR A 188 20.21 6.88 -7.22
N GLN A 189 21.36 7.30 -6.68
CA GLN A 189 22.51 7.72 -7.48
C GLN A 189 23.70 6.80 -7.19
N ILE A 190 24.39 6.40 -8.25
CA ILE A 190 25.65 5.65 -8.18
C ILE A 190 26.72 6.47 -8.90
N ASP A 191 27.83 6.74 -8.23
CA ASP A 191 29.02 7.31 -8.88
C ASP A 191 29.72 6.19 -9.69
N ALA A 192 30.05 6.50 -10.95
CA ALA A 192 30.53 5.54 -11.95
C ALA A 192 32.05 5.43 -12.00
#